data_AF-A0A962IXN6-F1
#
_entry.id   AF-A0A962IXN6-F1
#
_cell.length_a   1.000
_cell.length_b   1.000
_cell.length_c   1.000
_cell.angle_alpha   90.00
_cell.angle_beta   90.00
_cell.angle_gamma   90.00
#
_symmetry.space_group_name_H-M   'P 1'
#
loop_
_entity.id
_entity.type
_entity.pdbx_description
1 polymer ?
#
loop_
_entity_poly.entity_id
_entity_poly.type
_entity_poly.pdbx_seq_one_letter_code
_entity_poly.pdbx_strand_id
1 'polypeptide(L)'
;GLKSKATPAKHANVLTHIMGFFKEHLAPDDKQELLALIDQHRQGLVPVVVPITLINHYLRKFPTPYIERQIYLEPHPKELMLRNQI
;
A
#
# COMPACT_ATOMS: atom_id res chain seq x y z
N GLY A 1 -0.54 -23.78 8.03
CA GLY A 1 -0.47 -22.75 6.97
C GLY A 1 0.17 -21.51 7.55
N LEU A 2 1.18 -20.95 6.88
CA LEU A 2 2.08 -19.89 7.36
C LEU A 2 1.34 -18.73 8.06
N LYS A 3 1.19 -18.81 9.39
CA LYS A 3 0.84 -17.67 10.27
C LYS A 3 2.09 -16.84 10.54
N SER A 4 2.78 -16.36 9.50
CA SER A 4 3.77 -15.31 9.69
C SER A 4 3.02 -13.99 9.74
N LYS A 5 2.86 -13.40 10.93
CA LYS A 5 2.31 -12.05 11.05
C LYS A 5 3.13 -11.13 10.14
N ALA A 6 2.50 -10.49 9.16
CA ALA A 6 3.18 -9.53 8.29
C ALA A 6 3.67 -8.35 9.15
N THR A 7 4.96 -8.02 9.02
CA THR A 7 5.58 -6.89 9.73
C THR A 7 5.43 -5.62 8.90
N PRO A 8 5.55 -4.41 9.50
CA PRO A 8 5.56 -3.15 8.76
C PRO A 8 6.58 -3.15 7.61
N ALA A 9 7.78 -3.72 7.83
CA ALA A 9 8.79 -3.88 6.78
C ALA A 9 8.33 -4.77 5.61
N LYS A 10 7.63 -5.88 5.89
CA LYS A 10 7.08 -6.74 4.84
C LYS A 10 5.97 -6.02 4.06
N HIS A 11 5.11 -5.27 4.74
CA HIS A 11 4.09 -4.44 4.11
C HIS A 11 4.71 -3.37 3.22
N ALA A 12 5.73 -2.66 3.70
CA ALA A 12 6.44 -1.66 2.91
C ALA A 12 7.07 -2.24 1.64
N ASN A 13 7.69 -3.42 1.72
CA ASN A 13 8.24 -4.09 0.54
C ASN A 13 7.17 -4.42 -0.51
N VAL A 14 6.01 -4.93 -0.08
CA VAL A 14 4.88 -5.22 -0.98
C VAL A 14 4.36 -3.94 -1.61
N LEU A 15 4.15 -2.87 -0.83
CA LEU A 15 3.67 -1.59 -1.32
C LEU A 15 4.63 -0.96 -2.34
N THR A 16 5.94 -1.00 -2.09
CA THR A 16 6.96 -0.53 -3.05
C THR A 16 6.95 -1.34 -4.34
N HIS A 17 6.74 -2.66 -4.26
CA HIS A 17 6.62 -3.50 -5.45
C HIS A 17 5.37 -3.14 -6.26
N ILE A 18 4.23 -2.93 -5.61
CA ILE A 18 2.98 -2.48 -6.25
C ILE A 18 3.15 -1.09 -6.89
N MET A 19 3.83 -0.16 -6.22
CA MET A 19 4.17 1.14 -6.79
C MET A 19 4.92 1.02 -8.12
N GLY A 20 5.75 -0.02 -8.28
CA GLY A 20 6.50 -0.29 -9.50
C GLY A 20 5.63 -0.42 -10.77
N PHE A 21 4.36 -0.82 -10.64
CA PHE A 21 3.43 -0.91 -11.76
C PHE A 21 2.97 0.46 -12.27
N PHE A 22 3.02 1.49 -11.42
CA PHE A 22 2.62 2.85 -11.77
C PHE A 22 3.81 3.74 -12.14
N LYS A 23 5.04 3.22 -12.17
CA LYS A 23 6.26 4.03 -12.28
C LYS A 23 6.35 4.91 -13.54
N GLU A 24 5.71 4.50 -14.63
CA GLU A 24 5.66 5.26 -15.90
C GLU A 24 4.45 6.20 -15.98
N HIS A 25 3.50 6.10 -15.03
CA HIS A 25 2.25 6.85 -15.00
C HIS A 25 2.25 7.96 -13.95
N LEU A 26 3.04 7.82 -12.88
CA LEU A 26 3.12 8.80 -11.80
C LEU A 26 4.07 9.94 -12.14
N ALA A 27 3.65 11.16 -11.83
CA ALA A 27 4.57 12.29 -11.82
C ALA A 27 5.68 12.06 -10.76
N PRO A 28 6.85 12.68 -10.91
CA PRO A 28 7.93 12.57 -9.93
C PRO A 28 7.51 12.90 -8.50
N ASP A 29 6.63 13.88 -8.33
CA ASP A 29 6.15 14.34 -7.02
C ASP A 29 5.17 13.32 -6.40
N ASP A 30 4.22 12.80 -7.19
CA ASP A 30 3.30 11.72 -6.79
C ASP A 30 4.04 10.46 -6.31
N LYS A 31 5.14 10.12 -7.01
CA LYS A 31 6.00 8.99 -6.66
C LYS A 31 6.74 9.25 -5.34
N GLN A 32 7.23 10.46 -5.11
CA GLN A 32 7.90 10.83 -3.86
C GLN A 32 6.92 10.80 -2.68
N GLU A 33 5.71 11.32 -2.86
CA GLU A 33 4.66 11.28 -1.84
C GLU A 33 4.34 9.84 -1.45
N LEU A 34 4.11 8.95 -2.42
CA LEU A 34 3.81 7.55 -2.14
C LEU A 34 4.99 6.83 -1.46
N LEU A 35 6.22 7.09 -1.88
CA LEU A 35 7.42 6.55 -1.20
C LEU A 35 7.54 7.04 0.25
N ALA A 36 7.26 8.31 0.51
CA ALA A 36 7.29 8.87 1.85
C ALA A 36 6.24 8.21 2.76
N LEU A 37 5.01 8.00 2.26
CA LEU A 37 3.96 7.30 3.01
C LEU A 37 4.31 5.84 3.30
N ILE A 38 4.95 5.15 2.35
CA ILE A 38 5.42 3.77 2.55
C ILE A 38 6.51 3.73 3.63
N ASP A 39 7.43 4.69 3.63
CA ASP A 39 8.49 4.75 4.64
C ASP A 39 7.96 5.13 6.02
N GLN A 40 7.03 6.10 6.10
CA GLN A 40 6.32 6.42 7.34
C GLN A 40 5.59 5.19 7.90
N HIS A 41 4.96 4.38 7.03
CA HIS A 41 4.36 3.12 7.46
C HIS A 41 5.40 2.13 7.99
N ARG A 42 6.53 1.98 7.28
CA ARG A 42 7.64 1.12 7.69
C ARG A 42 8.18 1.49 9.08
N GLN A 43 8.23 2.79 9.38
CA GLN A 43 8.64 3.35 10.68
C GLN A 43 7.53 3.27 11.75
N GLY A 44 6.31 2.85 11.39
CA GLY A 44 5.17 2.78 12.31
C GLY A 44 4.48 4.13 12.58
N LEU A 45 4.81 5.18 11.81
CA LEU A 45 4.25 6.52 11.96
C LEU A 45 2.82 6.62 11.40
N VAL A 46 2.50 5.81 10.39
CA VAL A 46 1.15 5.73 9.80
C VAL A 46 0.71 4.28 9.64
N PRO A 47 -0.61 3.99 9.73
CA PRO A 47 -1.12 2.66 9.51
C PRO A 47 -1.04 2.28 8.02
N VAL A 48 -0.97 0.98 7.72
CA VAL A 48 -0.83 0.45 6.35
C VAL A 48 -1.96 0.88 5.41
N VAL A 49 -3.14 1.23 5.96
CA VAL A 49 -4.28 1.71 5.17
C VAL A 49 -3.94 2.99 4.42
N VAL A 50 -3.10 3.86 4.95
CA VAL A 50 -2.77 5.15 4.32
C VAL A 50 -2.10 4.94 2.95
N PRO A 51 -0.98 4.20 2.82
CA PRO A 51 -0.40 3.92 1.51
C PRO A 51 -1.31 3.05 0.63
N ILE A 52 -2.11 2.14 1.19
CA ILE A 52 -3.08 1.34 0.40
C ILE A 52 -4.12 2.24 -0.26
N THR A 53 -4.68 3.21 0.46
CA THR A 53 -5.68 4.13 -0.08
C THR A 53 -5.12 4.94 -1.25
N LEU A 54 -3.87 5.43 -1.15
CA LEU A 54 -3.24 6.15 -2.24
C LEU A 54 -2.93 5.24 -3.46
N ILE A 55 -2.50 4.01 -3.22
CA ILE A 55 -2.35 3.01 -4.30
C ILE A 55 -3.69 2.73 -4.99
N ASN A 56 -4.77 2.57 -4.23
CA ASN A 56 -6.11 2.35 -4.78
C ASN A 56 -6.60 3.55 -5.59
N HIS A 57 -6.22 4.78 -5.21
CA HIS A 57 -6.47 5.97 -6.03
C HIS A 57 -5.78 5.87 -7.39
N TYR A 58 -4.50 5.49 -7.43
CA TYR A 58 -3.76 5.32 -8.69
C TYR A 58 -4.27 4.16 -9.52
N LEU A 59 -4.68 3.05 -8.89
CA LEU A 59 -5.25 1.91 -9.60
C LEU A 59 -6.54 2.26 -10.34
N ARG A 60 -7.39 3.12 -9.76
CA ARG A 60 -8.61 3.62 -10.43
C ARG A 60 -8.31 4.50 -11.65
N LYS A 61 -7.21 5.25 -11.61
CA LYS A 61 -6.76 6.12 -12.72
C LYS A 61 -6.00 5.36 -13.80
N PHE A 62 -5.24 4.35 -13.38
CA PHE A 62 -4.38 3.52 -14.23
C PHE A 62 -4.69 2.04 -13.99
N PRO A 63 -5.84 1.55 -14.51
CA PRO A 63 -6.26 0.17 -14.35
C PRO A 63 -5.15 -0.80 -14.71
N THR A 64 -4.79 -1.67 -13.78
CA THR A 64 -3.72 -2.65 -13.96
C THR A 64 -4.28 -4.03 -13.67
N PRO A 65 -4.64 -4.82 -14.70
CA PRO A 65 -5.35 -6.10 -14.53
C PRO A 65 -4.66 -7.12 -13.61
N TYR A 66 -3.34 -7.02 -13.48
CA TYR A 66 -2.53 -7.86 -12.59
C TYR A 66 -2.67 -7.48 -11.10
N ILE A 67 -2.92 -6.20 -10.81
CA ILE A 67 -2.97 -5.64 -9.46
C ILE A 67 -4.39 -5.61 -8.91
N GLU A 68 -5.40 -5.39 -9.76
CA GLU A 68 -6.82 -5.37 -9.39
C GLU A 68 -7.32 -6.65 -8.73
N ARG A 69 -6.65 -7.78 -8.97
CA ARG A 69 -7.03 -9.08 -8.39
C ARG A 69 -6.37 -9.37 -7.04
N GLN A 70 -5.57 -8.45 -6.51
CA GLN A 70 -4.81 -8.71 -5.28
C GLN A 70 -5.63 -8.41 -4.03
N ILE A 71 -5.93 -9.47 -3.27
CA ILE A 71 -6.58 -9.42 -1.94
C ILE A 71 -5.89 -8.43 -0.99
N TYR A 72 -4.59 -8.18 -1.17
CA TYR A 72 -3.81 -7.24 -0.37
C TYR A 72 -4.28 -5.78 -0.44
N LEU A 73 -4.84 -5.36 -1.58
CA LEU A 73 -5.32 -3.98 -1.81
C LEU A 73 -6.81 -3.80 -1.47
N GLU A 74 -7.49 -4.88 -1.14
CA GLU A 74 -8.82 -4.89 -0.53
C GLU A 74 -8.70 -5.33 0.93
N PRO A 75 -8.10 -4.53 1.82
CA PRO A 75 -8.11 -4.85 3.23
C PRO A 75 -9.56 -4.93 3.68
N HIS A 76 -9.98 -6.11 4.17
CA HIS A 76 -11.33 -6.29 4.69
C HIS A 76 -11.61 -5.19 5.73
N PRO A 77 -12.84 -4.63 5.79
CA PRO A 77 -13.19 -3.52 6.68
C PRO A 77 -12.77 -3.71 8.15
N LYS A 78 -12.69 -4.97 8.62
CA LYS A 78 -12.23 -5.32 9.96
C LYS A 78 -10.72 -5.14 10.17
N GLU A 79 -9.88 -5.39 9.17
CA GLU A 79 -8.43 -5.15 9.25
C GLU A 79 -8.09 -3.65 9.23
N LEU A 80 -8.95 -2.85 8.58
CA LEU A 80 -8.88 -1.39 8.57
C LEU A 80 -9.21 -0.79 9.94
N MET A 81 -10.21 -1.32 10.64
CA MET A 81 -10.62 -0.81 11.96
C MET A 81 -9.67 -1.26 13.08
N LEU A 82 -9.14 -2.48 13.03
CA LEU A 82 -8.23 -3.03 14.07
C LEU A 82 -6.84 -2.38 14.08
N ARG A 83 -6.43 -1.71 13.01
CA ARG A 83 -5.11 -1.06 12.88
C ARG A 83 -5.15 0.47 13.09
N ASN A 84 -6.33 1.03 13.38
CA ASN A 84 -6.52 2.45 13.69
C ASN A 84 -6.50 2.76 15.20
N GLN A 85 -6.25 1.76 16.06
CA GLN A 85 -6.10 2.00 17.49
C GLN A 85 -4.64 2.30 17.79
N ILE A 86 -4.32 3.59 17.79
CA ILE A 86 -3.20 4.19 18.51
C ILE A 86 -3.63 4.39 19.96
#